data_AF-A0A5C7JDE8-F1
#
_entry.id   AF-A0A5C7JDE8-F1
#
_cell.length_a   1.000
_cell.length_b   1.000
_cell.length_c   1.000
_cell.angle_alpha   90.00
_cell.angle_beta   90.00
_cell.angle_gamma   90.00
#
_symmetry.space_group_name_H-M   'P 1'
#
loop_
_entity.id
_entity.type
_entity.pdbx_description
1 polymer ?
#
loop_
_entity_poly.entity_id
_entity_poly.type
_entity_poly.pdbx_seq_one_letter_code
_entity_poly.pdbx_strand_id
1 'polypeptide(L)'
;MEGIPGAIPLMQNTDGLETMIPDAYIDKYLEICSEWEKTTQLELEHNEYQKLILADVNNYIAINKFKEVSEEKFNELNEEYPHGLFKKEDGKFFWAPTKCKGRFEFENLALHKNKSFLIVPKALFAYFIKDVPPEQFLQDNRNIFDYCGGVKIKGDWEFQQICVSNQQIVKAPLQKTLRYYISERGCKIIKAHKQDGREIQLESGKWMQQLFNVFEEKPWKDYDIDESYYLDKIYKEIRNILPPAKKQLSLF
;
A
#
# COMPACT_ATOMS: atom_id res chain seq x y z
N MET A 1 -20.49 -18.33 -15.33
CA MET A 1 -19.18 -18.79 -15.85
C MET A 1 -19.29 -19.99 -16.78
N GLU A 2 -20.36 -20.80 -16.72
CA GLU A 2 -20.53 -21.94 -17.64
C GLU A 2 -20.58 -21.55 -19.14
N GLY A 3 -21.06 -20.35 -19.47
CA GLY A 3 -21.08 -19.82 -20.84
C GLY A 3 -19.74 -19.32 -21.38
N ILE A 4 -18.68 -19.27 -20.56
CA ILE A 4 -17.33 -18.83 -20.95
C ILE A 4 -16.32 -19.85 -20.43
N PRO A 5 -16.03 -20.90 -21.20
CA PRO A 5 -15.05 -21.91 -20.82
C PRO A 5 -13.67 -21.28 -20.53
N GLY A 6 -13.07 -21.65 -19.40
CA GLY A 6 -11.77 -21.12 -18.98
C GLY A 6 -11.82 -19.75 -18.29
N ALA A 7 -13.01 -19.17 -18.06
CA ALA A 7 -13.14 -17.99 -17.23
C ALA A 7 -12.76 -18.29 -15.77
N ILE A 8 -11.94 -17.41 -15.18
CA ILE A 8 -11.51 -17.52 -13.78
C ILE A 8 -12.02 -16.30 -13.03
N PRO A 9 -12.89 -16.46 -12.02
CA PRO A 9 -13.32 -15.35 -11.18
C PRO A 9 -12.16 -14.92 -10.30
N LEU A 10 -11.89 -13.61 -10.25
CA LEU A 10 -10.80 -13.04 -9.46
C LEU A 10 -11.34 -12.36 -8.20
N MET A 11 -12.36 -11.51 -8.37
CA MET A 11 -12.98 -10.76 -7.28
C MET A 11 -14.47 -10.58 -7.55
N GLN A 12 -15.25 -10.58 -6.48
CA GLN A 12 -16.67 -10.25 -6.49
C GLN A 12 -16.96 -9.48 -5.21
N ASN A 13 -17.51 -8.28 -5.34
CA ASN A 13 -17.97 -7.47 -4.22
C ASN A 13 -19.37 -6.89 -4.54
N THR A 14 -19.90 -6.06 -3.64
CA THR A 14 -21.23 -5.46 -3.82
C THR A 14 -21.32 -4.58 -5.08
N ASP A 15 -20.19 -4.03 -5.53
CA ASP A 15 -20.12 -3.00 -6.56
C ASP A 15 -19.66 -3.55 -7.92
N GLY A 16 -19.26 -4.82 -8.02
CA GLY A 16 -18.75 -5.37 -9.27
C GLY A 16 -18.10 -6.75 -9.17
N LEU A 17 -17.72 -7.25 -10.35
CA LEU A 17 -17.01 -8.51 -10.54
C LEU A 17 -15.82 -8.33 -11.47
N GLU A 18 -14.73 -9.01 -11.16
CA GLU A 18 -13.52 -9.06 -11.94
C GLU A 18 -13.25 -10.51 -12.31
N THR A 19 -13.14 -10.76 -13.61
CA THR A 19 -13.00 -12.11 -14.16
C THR A 19 -11.92 -12.09 -15.23
N MET A 20 -11.04 -13.09 -15.19
CA MET A 20 -10.11 -13.36 -16.27
C MET A 20 -10.84 -14.19 -17.34
N ILE A 21 -10.86 -13.70 -18.58
CA ILE A 21 -11.59 -14.32 -19.68
C ILE A 21 -10.60 -14.58 -20.82
N PRO A 22 -10.61 -15.76 -21.47
CA PRO A 22 -9.81 -15.98 -22.67
C PRO A 22 -10.27 -15.09 -23.82
N ASP A 23 -9.33 -14.50 -24.56
CA ASP A 23 -9.61 -13.53 -25.63
C ASP A 23 -10.61 -14.04 -26.68
N ALA A 24 -10.58 -15.35 -26.99
CA ALA A 24 -11.50 -15.99 -27.93
C ALA A 24 -12.99 -15.91 -27.53
N TYR A 25 -13.29 -15.59 -26.27
CA TYR A 25 -14.65 -15.51 -25.74
C TYR A 25 -15.09 -14.08 -25.39
N ILE A 26 -14.35 -13.04 -25.79
CA ILE A 26 -14.73 -11.64 -25.52
C ILE A 26 -16.11 -11.32 -26.12
N ASP A 27 -16.38 -11.71 -27.37
CA ASP A 27 -17.67 -11.45 -28.00
C ASP A 27 -18.81 -12.17 -27.25
N LYS A 28 -18.56 -13.40 -26.80
CA LYS A 28 -19.53 -14.17 -26.02
C LYS A 28 -19.79 -13.54 -24.65
N TYR A 29 -18.74 -13.00 -24.02
CA TYR A 29 -18.87 -12.23 -22.78
C TYR A 29 -19.78 -11.01 -22.96
N LEU A 30 -19.53 -10.21 -24.01
CA LEU A 30 -20.33 -9.02 -24.31
C LEU A 30 -21.80 -9.37 -24.64
N GLU A 31 -22.04 -10.48 -25.35
CA GLU A 31 -23.38 -11.01 -25.59
C GLU A 31 -24.11 -11.32 -24.27
N ILE A 32 -23.48 -12.07 -23.37
CA ILE A 32 -24.05 -12.44 -22.06
C ILE A 32 -24.34 -11.19 -21.22
N CYS A 33 -23.43 -10.21 -21.23
CA CYS A 33 -23.64 -8.93 -20.54
C CYS A 33 -24.83 -8.18 -21.12
N SER A 34 -24.97 -8.09 -22.44
CA SER A 34 -26.11 -7.42 -23.08
C SER A 34 -27.44 -8.10 -22.77
N GLU A 35 -27.48 -9.44 -22.71
CA GLU A 35 -28.68 -10.19 -22.30
C GLU A 35 -29.04 -9.92 -20.83
N TRP A 36 -28.03 -9.84 -19.96
CA TRP A 36 -28.22 -9.49 -18.56
C TRP A 36 -28.77 -8.07 -18.41
N GLU A 37 -28.19 -7.07 -19.07
CA GLU A 37 -28.65 -5.67 -19.03
C GLU A 37 -30.10 -5.54 -19.53
N LYS A 38 -30.46 -6.24 -20.62
CA LYS A 38 -31.85 -6.27 -21.12
C LYS A 38 -32.82 -6.88 -20.11
N THR A 39 -32.37 -7.88 -19.36
CA THR A 39 -33.21 -8.57 -18.37
C THR A 39 -33.37 -7.74 -17.10
N THR A 40 -32.31 -7.10 -16.63
CA THR A 40 -32.30 -6.34 -15.36
C THR A 40 -32.66 -4.88 -15.52
N GLN A 41 -32.57 -4.34 -16.74
CA GLN A 41 -32.68 -2.90 -17.04
C GLN A 41 -31.61 -2.06 -16.31
N LEU A 42 -30.47 -2.68 -15.99
CA LEU A 42 -29.30 -2.03 -15.42
C LEU A 42 -28.19 -1.97 -16.46
N GLU A 43 -27.33 -0.95 -16.38
CA GLU A 43 -26.18 -0.77 -17.26
C GLU A 43 -24.91 -1.30 -16.59
N LEU A 44 -24.09 -2.03 -17.35
CA LEU A 44 -22.79 -2.56 -16.93
C LEU A 44 -21.66 -1.67 -17.45
N GLU A 45 -20.74 -1.31 -16.57
CA GLU A 45 -19.48 -0.67 -16.95
C GLU A 45 -18.38 -1.73 -17.14
N HIS A 46 -17.72 -1.69 -18.29
CA HIS A 46 -16.63 -2.62 -18.62
C HIS A 46 -15.28 -1.93 -18.48
N ASN A 47 -14.37 -2.55 -17.73
CA ASN A 47 -12.99 -2.12 -17.60
C ASN A 47 -12.03 -3.26 -17.90
N GLU A 48 -10.99 -2.96 -18.67
CA GLU A 48 -9.94 -3.91 -19.02
C GLU A 48 -8.61 -3.54 -18.35
N TYR A 49 -8.01 -4.53 -17.72
CA TYR A 49 -6.74 -4.39 -17.00
C TYR A 49 -5.59 -5.06 -17.75
N GLN A 50 -4.43 -4.42 -17.77
CA GLN A 50 -3.17 -5.01 -18.19
C GLN A 50 -2.60 -5.92 -17.11
N LYS A 51 -2.78 -5.51 -15.85
CA LYS A 51 -2.20 -6.18 -14.69
C LYS A 51 -3.08 -5.95 -13.47
N LEU A 52 -3.29 -7.00 -12.68
CA LEU A 52 -3.98 -6.94 -11.40
C LEU A 52 -3.10 -7.62 -10.34
N ILE A 53 -2.73 -6.85 -9.31
CA ILE A 53 -2.02 -7.34 -8.14
C ILE A 53 -3.06 -7.46 -7.04
N LEU A 54 -3.47 -8.70 -6.74
CA LEU A 54 -4.58 -8.98 -5.84
C LEU A 54 -4.06 -9.62 -4.55
N ALA A 55 -4.25 -8.94 -3.42
CA ALA A 55 -4.03 -9.54 -2.11
C ALA A 55 -5.34 -10.13 -1.56
N ASP A 56 -6.41 -9.34 -1.61
CA ASP A 56 -7.77 -9.74 -1.29
C ASP A 56 -8.76 -8.76 -1.94
N VAL A 57 -10.06 -9.00 -1.77
CA VAL A 57 -11.14 -8.23 -2.43
C VAL A 57 -11.16 -6.72 -2.09
N ASN A 58 -10.50 -6.28 -1.02
CA ASN A 58 -10.41 -4.88 -0.63
C ASN A 58 -9.00 -4.30 -0.80
N ASN A 59 -8.03 -5.13 -1.22
CA ASN A 59 -6.62 -4.76 -1.29
C ASN A 59 -6.05 -5.23 -2.63
N TYR A 60 -5.99 -4.32 -3.60
CA TYR A 60 -5.42 -4.58 -4.92
C TYR A 60 -4.79 -3.35 -5.57
N ILE A 61 -3.95 -3.59 -6.57
CA ILE A 61 -3.49 -2.59 -7.55
C ILE A 61 -3.97 -3.07 -8.93
N ALA A 62 -4.81 -2.27 -9.59
CA ALA A 62 -5.29 -2.54 -10.93
C ALA A 62 -4.71 -1.53 -11.92
N ILE A 63 -4.07 -2.00 -12.98
CA ILE A 63 -3.53 -1.18 -14.06
C ILE A 63 -4.41 -1.35 -15.28
N ASN A 64 -5.08 -0.28 -15.70
CA ASN A 64 -5.93 -0.28 -16.88
C ASN A 64 -5.07 -0.27 -18.16
N LYS A 65 -5.64 -0.69 -19.30
CA LYS A 65 -4.98 -0.54 -20.61
C LYS A 65 -4.58 0.91 -20.89
N PHE A 66 -3.43 1.08 -21.54
CA PHE A 66 -2.98 2.38 -22.02
C PHE A 66 -4.02 2.99 -22.95
N LYS A 67 -4.33 4.25 -22.72
CA LYS A 67 -5.20 5.06 -23.57
C LYS A 67 -4.38 6.19 -24.16
N GLU A 68 -4.56 6.44 -25.45
CA GLU A 68 -3.99 7.60 -26.12
C GLU A 68 -4.64 8.87 -25.55
N VAL A 69 -3.84 9.87 -25.23
CA VAL A 69 -4.26 11.16 -24.68
C VAL A 69 -3.55 12.29 -25.42
N SER A 70 -4.09 13.51 -25.37
CA SER A 70 -3.38 14.68 -25.88
C SER A 70 -2.15 14.99 -25.04
N GLU A 71 -1.18 15.72 -25.60
CA GLU A 71 0.01 16.18 -24.87
C GLU A 71 -0.35 17.03 -23.64
N GLU A 72 -1.34 17.92 -23.79
CA GLU A 72 -1.84 18.74 -22.68
C GLU A 72 -2.36 17.86 -21.53
N LYS A 73 -3.19 16.85 -21.86
CA LYS A 73 -3.75 15.95 -20.84
C LYS A 73 -2.69 15.04 -20.25
N PHE A 74 -1.70 14.62 -21.03
CA PHE A 74 -0.56 13.86 -20.54
C PHE A 74 0.22 14.63 -19.48
N ASN A 75 0.51 15.91 -19.72
CA ASN A 75 1.25 16.74 -18.77
C ASN A 75 0.43 16.99 -17.49
N GLU A 76 -0.87 17.31 -17.60
CA GLU A 76 -1.77 17.47 -16.46
C GLU A 76 -1.81 16.20 -15.58
N LEU A 77 -2.01 15.03 -16.21
CA LEU A 77 -2.07 13.75 -15.50
C LEU A 77 -0.73 13.38 -14.87
N ASN A 78 0.38 13.71 -15.50
CA ASN A 78 1.72 13.43 -14.96
C ASN A 78 2.04 14.31 -13.74
N GLU A 79 1.49 15.52 -13.68
CA GLU A 79 1.57 16.38 -12.49
C GLU A 79 0.66 15.88 -11.36
N GLU A 80 -0.57 15.45 -11.69
CA GLU A 80 -1.54 14.95 -10.70
C GLU A 80 -1.16 13.57 -10.14
N TYR A 81 -0.64 12.68 -11.00
CA TYR A 81 -0.28 11.31 -10.69
C TYR A 81 1.20 11.05 -11.01
N PRO A 82 2.14 11.59 -10.22
CA PRO A 82 3.57 11.48 -10.50
C PRO A 82 4.08 10.02 -10.47
N HIS A 83 3.35 9.11 -9.81
CA HIS A 83 3.68 7.69 -9.80
C HIS A 83 2.98 6.90 -10.91
N GLY A 84 2.14 7.55 -11.73
CA GLY A 84 1.38 6.94 -12.81
C GLY A 84 2.24 6.34 -13.93
N LEU A 85 1.57 5.57 -14.79
CA LEU A 85 2.18 4.90 -15.94
C LEU A 85 1.95 5.72 -17.20
N PHE A 86 3.05 6.25 -17.72
CA PHE A 86 3.08 7.15 -18.88
C PHE A 86 4.05 6.63 -19.92
N LYS A 87 3.69 6.79 -21.19
CA LYS A 87 4.47 6.30 -22.31
C LYS A 87 4.36 7.24 -23.51
N LYS A 88 5.48 7.46 -24.20
CA LYS A 88 5.55 8.21 -25.45
C LYS A 88 6.05 7.28 -26.56
N GLU A 89 5.29 7.13 -27.62
CA GLU A 89 5.64 6.31 -28.79
C GLU A 89 5.19 7.01 -30.07
N ASP A 90 6.06 7.10 -31.07
CA ASP A 90 5.75 7.65 -32.39
C ASP A 90 5.06 9.03 -32.36
N GLY A 91 5.45 9.89 -31.41
CA GLY A 91 4.86 11.23 -31.23
C GLY A 91 3.48 11.24 -30.55
N LYS A 92 2.99 10.08 -30.11
CA LYS A 92 1.75 9.92 -29.34
C LYS A 92 2.02 9.76 -27.86
N PHE A 93 1.03 10.14 -27.06
CA PHE A 93 1.10 10.15 -25.60
C PHE A 93 0.09 9.16 -25.04
N PHE A 94 0.53 8.31 -24.11
CA PHE A 94 -0.29 7.28 -23.52
C PHE A 94 -0.25 7.34 -22.00
N TRP A 95 -1.39 7.09 -21.39
CA TRP A 95 -1.56 6.97 -19.95
C TRP A 95 -2.32 5.68 -19.62
N ALA A 96 -1.84 4.97 -18.61
CA ALA A 96 -2.54 3.84 -18.02
C ALA A 96 -3.07 4.22 -16.62
N PRO A 97 -4.39 4.46 -16.48
CA PRO A 97 -5.01 4.68 -15.18
C PRO A 97 -4.65 3.54 -14.23
N THR A 98 -4.24 3.89 -13.01
CA THR A 98 -3.92 2.90 -11.99
C THR A 98 -4.78 3.13 -10.76
N LYS A 99 -5.42 2.07 -10.28
CA LYS A 99 -6.28 2.10 -9.10
C LYS A 99 -5.63 1.30 -7.99
N CYS A 100 -5.24 1.99 -6.93
CA CYS A 100 -4.75 1.39 -5.69
C CYS A 100 -5.89 1.37 -4.67
N LYS A 101 -6.17 0.21 -4.08
CA LYS A 101 -7.27 0.04 -3.11
C LYS A 101 -6.78 -0.53 -1.78
N GLY A 102 -7.39 -0.06 -0.69
CA GLY A 102 -7.10 -0.53 0.66
C GLY A 102 -5.68 -0.17 1.09
N ARG A 103 -4.91 -1.17 1.53
CA ARG A 103 -3.53 -1.01 2.01
C ARG A 103 -2.53 -0.58 0.95
N PHE A 104 -2.91 -0.55 -0.33
CA PHE A 104 -2.09 -0.01 -1.41
C PHE A 104 -2.37 1.47 -1.69
N GLU A 105 -3.35 2.10 -1.04
CA GLU A 105 -3.64 3.53 -1.21
C GLU A 105 -2.50 4.40 -0.63
N PHE A 106 -1.88 5.26 -1.44
CA PHE A 106 -0.84 6.20 -0.96
C PHE A 106 -0.89 7.61 -1.57
N GLU A 107 -1.66 7.83 -2.63
CA GLU A 107 -1.88 9.13 -3.27
C GLU A 107 -3.26 9.70 -2.92
N ASN A 108 -3.38 11.04 -2.90
CA ASN A 108 -4.64 11.77 -2.76
C ASN A 108 -5.54 11.28 -1.61
N LEU A 109 -4.91 10.86 -0.51
CA LEU A 109 -5.58 10.28 0.64
C LEU A 109 -6.45 11.32 1.35
N ALA A 110 -7.76 11.07 1.40
CA ALA A 110 -8.71 11.86 2.18
C ALA A 110 -8.24 12.02 3.65
N LEU A 111 -8.66 13.09 4.33
CA LEU A 111 -8.18 13.42 5.68
C LEU A 111 -8.35 12.27 6.69
N HIS A 112 -9.47 11.54 6.61
CA HIS A 112 -9.80 10.43 7.51
C HIS A 112 -9.06 9.12 7.21
N LYS A 113 -8.37 9.03 6.06
CA LYS A 113 -7.58 7.85 5.69
C LYS A 113 -6.27 7.81 6.47
N ASN A 114 -5.79 6.60 6.71
CA ASN A 114 -4.51 6.36 7.39
C ASN A 114 -3.35 6.79 6.49
N LYS A 115 -2.47 7.66 7.00
CA LYS A 115 -1.27 8.16 6.32
C LYS A 115 0.02 7.64 6.98
N SER A 116 -0.10 6.60 7.81
CA SER A 116 1.04 5.99 8.50
C SER A 116 1.83 5.12 7.53
N PHE A 117 3.15 5.26 7.59
CA PHE A 117 4.10 4.37 6.92
C PHE A 117 3.86 4.24 5.41
N LEU A 118 3.56 5.37 4.73
CA LEU A 118 3.33 5.42 3.27
C LEU A 118 4.51 4.90 2.44
N ILE A 119 5.70 4.82 3.04
CA ILE A 119 6.85 4.16 2.41
C ILE A 119 6.52 2.72 2.00
N VAL A 120 5.69 1.99 2.76
CA VAL A 120 5.33 0.60 2.47
C VAL A 120 4.48 0.48 1.19
N PRO A 121 3.29 1.12 1.08
CA PRO A 121 2.49 1.04 -0.14
C PRO A 121 3.20 1.64 -1.36
N LYS A 122 3.99 2.71 -1.19
CA LYS A 122 4.81 3.28 -2.27
C LYS A 122 5.86 2.30 -2.78
N ALA A 123 6.58 1.63 -1.88
CA ALA A 123 7.56 0.61 -2.25
C ALA A 123 6.93 -0.61 -2.91
N LEU A 124 5.76 -1.06 -2.43
CA LEU A 124 5.00 -2.15 -3.06
C LEU A 124 4.58 -1.78 -4.49
N PHE A 125 4.12 -0.54 -4.70
CA PHE A 125 3.82 -0.04 -6.04
C PHE A 125 5.08 -0.04 -6.92
N ALA A 126 6.19 0.52 -6.43
CA ALA A 126 7.44 0.56 -7.17
C ALA A 126 7.94 -0.85 -7.53
N TYR A 127 7.82 -1.81 -6.62
CA TYR A 127 8.18 -3.20 -6.82
C TYR A 127 7.32 -3.89 -7.87
N PHE A 128 6.00 -3.87 -7.71
CA PHE A 128 5.11 -4.62 -8.60
C PHE A 128 4.86 -3.94 -9.94
N ILE A 129 5.00 -2.62 -10.02
CA ILE A 129 4.61 -1.84 -11.20
C ILE A 129 5.80 -1.29 -11.97
N LYS A 130 6.87 -0.88 -11.26
CA LYS A 130 8.04 -0.25 -11.85
C LYS A 130 9.28 -1.14 -11.84
N ASP A 131 9.14 -2.39 -11.37
CA ASP A 131 10.23 -3.35 -11.21
C ASP A 131 11.43 -2.81 -10.40
N VAL A 132 11.16 -1.91 -9.43
CA VAL A 132 12.18 -1.32 -8.53
C VAL A 132 12.25 -2.12 -7.24
N PRO A 133 13.41 -2.68 -6.84
CA PRO A 133 13.54 -3.44 -5.61
C PRO A 133 13.34 -2.55 -4.37
N PRO A 134 12.76 -3.06 -3.26
CA PRO A 134 12.49 -2.29 -2.05
C PRO A 134 13.70 -1.54 -1.50
N GLU A 135 14.89 -2.14 -1.54
CA GLU A 135 16.14 -1.53 -1.07
C GLU A 135 16.46 -0.26 -1.86
N GLN A 136 16.39 -0.34 -3.19
CA GLN A 136 16.63 0.82 -4.05
C GLN A 136 15.57 1.89 -3.81
N PHE A 137 14.29 1.49 -3.69
CA PHE A 137 13.22 2.45 -3.45
C PHE A 137 13.39 3.22 -2.12
N LEU A 138 13.77 2.53 -1.03
CA LEU A 138 14.03 3.18 0.25
C LEU A 138 15.25 4.10 0.17
N GLN A 139 16.29 3.70 -0.57
CA GLN A 139 17.48 4.53 -0.80
C GLN A 139 17.16 5.82 -1.59
N ASP A 140 16.21 5.78 -2.50
CA ASP A 140 15.84 6.96 -3.29
C ASP A 140 14.79 7.83 -2.58
N ASN A 141 13.91 7.23 -1.77
CA ASN A 141 12.85 7.96 -1.08
C ASN A 141 13.33 8.59 0.25
N ARG A 142 13.69 9.88 0.18
CA ARG A 142 14.19 10.69 1.31
C ARG A 142 13.15 11.61 1.95
N ASN A 143 11.87 11.25 1.84
CA ASN A 143 10.78 11.98 2.48
C ASN A 143 10.44 11.39 3.86
N ILE A 144 10.83 12.06 4.94
CA ILE A 144 10.63 11.59 6.32
C ILE A 144 9.15 11.31 6.66
N PHE A 145 8.21 12.04 6.05
CA PHE A 145 6.78 11.85 6.32
C PHE A 145 6.27 10.48 5.87
N ASP A 146 6.89 9.88 4.85
CA ASP A 146 6.52 8.53 4.39
C ASP A 146 6.88 7.44 5.39
N TYR A 147 7.87 7.70 6.25
CA TYR A 147 8.34 6.77 7.29
C TYR A 147 7.59 6.95 8.60
N CYS A 148 6.77 8.00 8.74
CA CYS A 148 6.09 8.31 9.97
C CYS A 148 4.82 7.45 10.18
N GLY A 149 4.64 6.94 11.39
CA GLY A 149 3.38 6.39 11.89
C GLY A 149 2.61 7.41 12.72
N GLY A 150 1.28 7.38 12.62
CA GLY A 150 0.37 8.18 13.44
C GLY A 150 -0.50 7.29 14.32
N VAL A 151 -0.56 7.55 15.63
CA VAL A 151 -1.39 6.79 16.55
C VAL A 151 -2.09 7.69 17.56
N LYS A 152 -3.33 7.37 17.89
CA LYS A 152 -4.11 8.02 18.95
C LYS A 152 -4.57 6.98 19.95
N ILE A 153 -4.33 7.23 21.23
CA ILE A 153 -4.79 6.37 22.33
C ILE A 153 -6.13 6.85 22.90
N LYS A 154 -6.94 5.92 23.39
CA LYS A 154 -8.29 6.16 23.94
C LYS A 154 -8.50 5.34 25.21
N GLY A 155 -9.50 5.72 26.01
CA GLY A 155 -9.90 5.02 27.22
C GLY A 155 -8.88 5.11 28.36
N ASP A 156 -8.76 4.01 29.11
CA ASP A 156 -7.91 3.89 30.30
C ASP A 156 -6.47 3.52 29.98
N TRP A 157 -6.03 3.78 28.75
CA TRP A 157 -4.65 3.60 28.32
C TRP A 157 -3.94 4.94 28.17
N GLU A 158 -2.64 4.95 28.46
CA GLU A 158 -1.74 6.07 28.23
C GLU A 158 -0.48 5.62 27.50
N PHE A 159 0.10 6.52 26.71
CA PHE A 159 1.39 6.26 26.10
C PHE A 159 2.50 6.57 27.10
N GLN A 160 3.48 5.69 27.17
CA GLN A 160 4.73 5.93 27.88
C GLN A 160 5.89 5.59 26.96
N GLN A 161 6.98 6.34 27.08
CA GLN A 161 8.26 5.98 26.48
C GLN A 161 9.18 5.37 27.53
N ILE A 162 9.91 4.34 27.11
CA ILE A 162 10.95 3.67 27.88
C ILE A 162 12.27 3.94 27.18
N CYS A 163 13.13 4.73 27.82
CA CYS A 163 14.44 5.11 27.32
C CYS A 163 15.52 4.55 28.23
N VAL A 164 16.71 4.27 27.68
CA VAL A 164 17.90 3.97 28.49
C VAL A 164 18.71 5.25 28.60
N SER A 165 18.88 5.77 29.82
CA SER A 165 19.70 6.95 30.11
C SER A 165 20.58 6.68 31.32
N ASN A 166 21.88 6.95 31.22
CA ASN A 166 22.87 6.70 32.29
C ASN A 166 22.79 5.27 32.86
N GLN A 167 22.64 4.25 31.99
CA GLN A 167 22.48 2.83 32.36
C GLN A 167 21.23 2.54 33.21
N GLN A 168 20.27 3.46 33.27
CA GLN A 168 19.00 3.31 33.96
C GLN A 168 17.83 3.37 32.98
N ILE A 169 16.79 2.59 33.28
CA ILE A 169 15.54 2.61 32.52
C ILE A 169 14.70 3.77 33.02
N VAL A 170 14.44 4.73 32.14
CA VAL A 170 13.57 5.88 32.42
C VAL A 170 12.24 5.68 31.70
N LYS A 171 11.14 5.69 32.47
CA LYS A 171 9.78 5.70 31.95
C LYS A 171 9.19 7.11 32.05
N ALA A 172 8.66 7.64 30.95
CA ALA A 172 8.03 8.96 30.93
C ALA A 172 6.69 8.92 30.18
N PRO A 173 5.64 9.58 30.68
CA PRO A 173 4.35 9.66 30.00
C PRO A 173 4.45 10.51 28.72
N LEU A 174 3.62 10.19 27.73
CA LEU A 174 3.51 10.89 26.45
C LEU A 174 2.09 11.41 26.22
N GLN A 175 1.95 12.35 25.28
CA GLN A 175 0.64 12.86 24.86
C GLN A 175 -0.23 11.80 24.15
N LYS A 176 -1.55 12.06 24.07
CA LYS A 176 -2.53 11.07 23.55
C LYS A 176 -2.42 10.77 22.05
N THR A 177 -1.87 11.71 21.27
CA THR A 177 -1.71 11.57 19.82
C THR A 177 -0.23 11.68 19.50
N LEU A 178 0.32 10.67 18.85
CA LEU A 178 1.73 10.60 18.52
C LEU A 178 1.92 10.49 17.01
N ARG A 179 2.90 11.22 16.52
CA ARG A 179 3.62 10.94 15.28
C ARG A 179 5.02 10.47 15.66
N TYR A 180 5.48 9.39 15.04
CA TYR A 180 6.77 8.79 15.31
C TYR A 180 7.29 8.09 14.05
N TYR A 181 8.57 7.73 14.02
CA TYR A 181 9.13 6.83 13.00
C TYR A 181 10.03 5.80 13.69
N ILE A 182 10.42 4.77 12.94
CA ILE A 182 11.29 3.70 13.43
C ILE A 182 12.73 4.04 13.11
N SER A 183 13.56 3.97 14.14
CA SER A 183 14.92 4.48 14.12
C SER A 183 15.87 3.50 14.81
N GLU A 184 17.15 3.55 14.44
CA GLU A 184 18.19 2.70 15.03
C GLU A 184 18.42 3.04 16.51
N ARG A 185 18.05 4.26 16.90
CA ARG A 185 18.16 4.83 18.25
C ARG A 185 16.85 5.44 18.67
N GLY A 186 16.64 5.65 19.96
CA GLY A 186 15.45 6.30 20.49
C GLY A 186 14.91 5.57 21.70
N CYS A 187 13.59 5.60 21.86
CA CYS A 187 12.91 5.01 23.00
C CYS A 187 11.86 4.00 22.55
N LYS A 188 11.53 3.05 23.42
CA LYS A 188 10.41 2.14 23.17
C LYS A 188 9.12 2.82 23.59
N ILE A 189 8.14 2.91 22.71
CA ILE A 189 6.80 3.41 23.06
C ILE A 189 5.92 2.23 23.45
N ILE A 190 5.25 2.35 24.59
CA ILE A 190 4.28 1.38 25.10
C ILE A 190 2.94 2.06 25.40
N LYS A 191 1.89 1.26 25.42
CA LYS A 191 0.58 1.58 25.98
C LYS A 191 0.50 0.95 27.36
N ALA A 192 0.37 1.76 28.40
CA ALA A 192 0.18 1.32 29.77
C ALA A 192 -1.29 1.52 30.17
N HIS A 193 -1.90 0.51 30.78
CA HIS A 193 -3.24 0.64 31.34
C HIS A 193 -3.17 1.29 32.73
N LYS A 194 -3.98 2.32 32.95
CA LYS A 194 -3.89 3.21 34.11
C LYS A 194 -4.22 2.54 35.44
N GLN A 195 -4.97 1.43 35.44
CA GLN A 195 -5.49 0.81 36.66
C GLN A 195 -4.89 -0.57 36.96
N ASP A 196 -4.61 -1.37 35.95
CA ASP A 196 -4.23 -2.79 36.12
C ASP A 196 -2.76 -3.08 35.75
N GLY A 197 -2.02 -2.07 35.31
CA GLY A 197 -0.59 -2.17 35.02
C GLY A 197 -0.23 -2.96 33.76
N ARG A 198 -1.20 -3.36 32.92
CA ARG A 198 -0.90 -4.02 31.63
C ARG A 198 -0.10 -3.09 30.72
N GLU A 199 0.93 -3.63 30.10
CA GLU A 199 1.77 -2.92 29.12
C GLU A 199 1.72 -3.63 27.76
N ILE A 200 1.54 -2.85 26.69
CA ILE A 200 1.55 -3.34 25.30
C ILE A 200 2.52 -2.48 24.50
N GLN A 201 3.48 -3.09 23.81
CA GLN A 201 4.36 -2.35 22.91
C GLN A 201 3.56 -1.72 21.76
N LEU A 202 3.85 -0.46 21.44
CA LEU A 202 3.23 0.19 20.29
C LEU A 202 3.63 -0.52 18.99
N GLU A 203 4.94 -0.74 18.80
CA GLU A 203 5.50 -1.61 17.77
C GLU A 203 6.17 -2.81 18.43
N SER A 204 5.75 -4.01 18.05
CA SER A 204 6.23 -5.25 18.67
C SER A 204 7.66 -5.57 18.27
N GLY A 205 8.45 -6.11 19.21
CA GLY A 205 9.80 -6.61 18.95
C GLY A 205 10.90 -5.61 19.28
N LYS A 206 12.03 -5.68 18.57
CA LYS A 206 13.24 -4.89 18.87
C LYS A 206 13.18 -3.41 18.44
N TRP A 207 12.16 -3.04 17.67
CA TRP A 207 12.11 -1.74 17.00
C TRP A 207 12.03 -0.59 17.99
N MET A 208 12.89 0.42 17.82
CA MET A 208 12.91 1.65 18.60
C MET A 208 12.16 2.75 17.85
N GLN A 209 11.58 3.69 18.59
CA GLN A 209 10.81 4.79 18.01
C GLN A 209 11.46 6.13 18.37
N GLN A 210 11.44 7.05 17.42
CA GLN A 210 11.69 8.45 17.65
C GLN A 210 10.38 9.24 17.50
N LEU A 211 10.07 10.08 18.48
CA LEU A 211 8.92 10.97 18.39
C LEU A 211 9.15 12.04 17.33
N PHE A 212 8.10 12.37 16.60
CA PHE A 212 8.12 13.35 15.51
C PHE A 212 6.83 14.16 15.47
N ASN A 213 6.33 14.53 16.66
CA ASN A 213 5.12 15.33 16.82
C ASN A 213 5.28 16.75 16.28
N VAL A 214 6.49 17.30 16.43
CA VAL A 214 6.93 18.57 15.87
C VAL A 214 7.88 18.22 14.74
N PHE A 215 7.68 18.85 13.57
CA PHE A 215 8.58 18.67 12.44
C PHE A 215 9.93 19.31 12.75
N GLU A 216 10.99 18.56 12.55
CA GLU A 216 12.37 19.02 12.64
C GLU A 216 13.07 18.69 11.32
N GLU A 217 13.51 19.72 10.61
CA GLU A 217 14.31 19.58 9.40
C GLU A 217 15.77 19.31 9.79
N LYS A 218 16.33 18.22 9.26
CA LYS A 218 17.71 17.84 9.47
C LYS A 218 18.24 17.02 8.29
N PRO A 219 19.57 16.93 8.11
CA PRO A 219 20.16 16.03 7.13
C PRO A 219 19.59 14.61 7.24
N TRP A 220 19.37 13.94 6.11
CA TRP A 220 18.71 12.61 6.09
C TRP A 220 19.32 11.62 7.07
N LYS A 221 20.65 11.58 7.12
CA LYS A 221 21.42 10.71 8.00
C LYS A 221 21.05 10.89 9.47
N ASP A 222 20.75 12.11 9.90
CA ASP A 222 20.49 12.43 11.31
C ASP A 222 19.07 12.03 11.75
N TYR A 223 18.20 11.61 10.82
CA TYR A 223 16.97 10.90 11.19
C TYR A 223 17.25 9.51 11.74
N ASP A 224 18.40 8.90 11.48
CA ASP A 224 18.75 7.55 11.98
C ASP A 224 17.63 6.52 11.72
N ILE A 225 16.98 6.58 10.55
CA ILE A 225 15.86 5.67 10.21
C ILE A 225 16.38 4.24 10.14
N ASP A 226 15.71 3.32 10.84
CA ASP A 226 16.00 1.89 10.73
C ASP A 226 15.23 1.32 9.52
N GLU A 227 15.86 1.40 8.35
CA GLU A 227 15.30 0.90 7.08
C GLU A 227 14.95 -0.59 7.15
N SER A 228 15.58 -1.38 8.04
CA SER A 228 15.33 -2.82 8.15
C SER A 228 13.92 -3.15 8.65
N TYR A 229 13.32 -2.28 9.48
CA TYR A 229 11.91 -2.39 9.87
C TYR A 229 10.99 -2.30 8.66
N TYR A 230 11.22 -1.30 7.82
CA TYR A 230 10.36 -1.02 6.68
C TYR A 230 10.55 -2.07 5.59
N LEU A 231 11.78 -2.51 5.33
CA LEU A 231 12.08 -3.63 4.44
C LEU A 231 11.37 -4.91 4.89
N ASP A 232 11.42 -5.26 6.18
CA ASP A 232 10.72 -6.45 6.68
C ASP A 232 9.21 -6.37 6.42
N LYS A 233 8.59 -5.20 6.68
CA LYS A 233 7.17 -4.98 6.39
C LYS A 233 6.86 -5.12 4.90
N ILE A 234 7.66 -4.50 4.03
CA ILE A 234 7.47 -4.54 2.57
C ILE A 234 7.61 -5.98 2.07
N TYR A 235 8.68 -6.68 2.43
CA TYR A 235 8.89 -8.04 1.98
C TYR A 235 7.90 -9.03 2.56
N LYS A 236 7.41 -8.80 3.79
CA LYS A 236 6.30 -9.57 4.33
C LYS A 236 5.06 -9.44 3.45
N GLU A 237 4.75 -8.23 3.00
CA GLU A 237 3.62 -8.03 2.08
C GLU A 237 3.86 -8.65 0.70
N ILE A 238 5.05 -8.48 0.12
CA ILE A 238 5.40 -9.14 -1.15
C ILE A 238 5.21 -10.65 -1.05
N ARG A 239 5.72 -11.29 0.02
CA ARG A 239 5.57 -12.74 0.24
C ARG A 239 4.12 -13.18 0.43
N ASN A 240 3.27 -12.34 0.99
CA ASN A 240 1.85 -12.65 1.19
C ASN A 240 1.06 -12.56 -0.13
N ILE A 241 1.51 -11.71 -1.06
CA ILE A 241 0.85 -11.47 -2.35
C ILE A 241 1.33 -12.47 -3.40
N LEU A 242 2.65 -12.69 -3.47
CA LEU A 242 3.22 -13.64 -4.40
C LEU A 242 2.83 -15.06 -4.00
N PRO A 243 2.43 -15.91 -4.95
CA PRO A 243 2.18 -17.31 -4.64
C PRO A 243 3.46 -17.93 -4.06
N PRO A 244 3.35 -18.81 -3.03
CA PRO A 244 4.50 -19.54 -2.55
C PRO A 244 5.12 -20.26 -3.75
N ALA A 245 6.45 -20.16 -3.89
CA ALA A 245 7.18 -20.91 -4.91
C ALA A 245 6.67 -22.35 -4.86
N LYS A 246 6.19 -22.89 -6.00
CA LYS A 246 5.73 -24.28 -6.08
C LYS A 246 6.86 -25.12 -5.48
N LYS A 247 6.64 -25.69 -4.29
CA LYS A 247 7.52 -26.73 -3.80
C LYS A 247 7.43 -27.82 -4.85
N GLN A 248 8.44 -27.93 -5.70
CA GLN A 248 8.61 -29.08 -6.56
C GLN A 248 8.65 -30.26 -5.61
N LEU A 249 7.55 -31.03 -5.56
CA LEU A 249 7.55 -32.30 -4.87
C LEU A 249 8.57 -33.14 -5.62
N SER A 250 9.75 -33.31 -5.03
CA SER A 250 10.68 -34.34 -5.46
C SER A 250 9.97 -35.67 -5.21
N LEU A 251 9.36 -36.20 -6.27
CA LEU A 251 8.98 -37.61 -6.31
C LEU A 251 10.31 -38.38 -6.26
N PHE A 252 10.65 -38.88 -5.07
CA PHE A 252 11.56 -40.00 -4.91
C PHE A 252 10.83 -41.28 -5.34
#